data_AF-A0A0P0N4H0-F1
#
_entry.id   AF-A0A0P0N4H0-F1
#
_cell.length_a   1.000
_cell.length_b   1.000
_cell.length_c   1.000
_cell.angle_alpha   90.00
_cell.angle_beta   90.00
_cell.angle_gamma   90.00
#
_symmetry.space_group_name_H-M   'P 1'
#
loop_
_entity.id
_entity.type
_entity.pdbx_description
1 polymer ?
#
loop_
_entity_poly.entity_id
_entity_poly.type
_entity_poly.pdbx_seq_one_letter_code
_entity_poly.pdbx_strand_id
1 'polypeptide(L)'
;MLIGRKNPLGVMDDPVKGLLLEALSTLDYNYIIKGIDVERGENELRVSVVMKPRRDDATISTWRIIEMEERITSVLGLEPDLSHSRVGVTPEGFLLVVYVFRIRGIRPVDYENAGI
;
A
#
# COMPACT_ATOMS: atom_id res chain seq x y z
N MET A 1 -17.53 11.18 3.98
CA MET A 1 -16.98 11.65 2.69
C MET A 1 -15.45 11.81 2.80
N LEU A 2 -14.66 10.79 2.41
CA LEU A 2 -13.20 10.92 2.34
C LEU A 2 -12.85 11.49 0.95
N ILE A 3 -12.71 12.80 0.88
CA ILE A 3 -12.40 13.53 -0.35
C ILE A 3 -10.90 13.34 -0.62
N GLY A 4 -10.55 12.46 -1.56
CA GLY A 4 -9.18 12.31 -2.02
C GLY A 4 -8.62 13.65 -2.49
N ARG A 5 -7.45 14.06 -1.97
CA ARG A 5 -6.77 15.27 -2.44
C ARG A 5 -6.25 15.01 -3.85
N LYS A 6 -6.68 15.82 -4.83
CA LYS A 6 -6.09 15.81 -6.17
C LYS A 6 -4.61 16.17 -6.07
N ASN A 7 -3.76 15.36 -6.68
CA ASN A 7 -2.36 15.70 -6.83
C ASN A 7 -2.20 16.82 -7.90
N PRO A 8 -1.02 17.44 -8.04
CA PRO A 8 -0.79 18.56 -8.98
C PRO A 8 -1.06 18.25 -10.45
N LEU A 9 -1.28 16.97 -10.81
CA LEU A 9 -1.55 16.50 -12.16
C LEU A 9 -3.04 16.18 -12.38
N GLY A 10 -3.92 16.49 -11.42
CA GLY A 10 -5.37 16.29 -11.53
C GLY A 10 -5.84 14.86 -11.32
N VAL A 11 -4.92 13.92 -11.04
CA VAL A 11 -5.25 12.55 -10.62
C VAL A 11 -5.70 12.61 -9.17
N MET A 12 -6.88 12.07 -8.88
CA MET A 12 -7.30 11.85 -7.49
C MET A 12 -6.38 10.76 -6.91
N ASP A 13 -5.64 11.09 -5.84
CA ASP A 13 -4.96 10.07 -5.04
C ASP A 13 -6.02 9.04 -4.60
N ASP A 14 -5.69 7.75 -4.72
CA ASP A 14 -6.60 6.68 -4.35
C ASP A 14 -7.06 6.87 -2.89
N PRO A 15 -8.38 6.86 -2.62
CA PRO A 15 -8.90 7.13 -1.28
C PRO A 15 -8.38 6.13 -0.23
N VAL A 16 -7.96 4.92 -0.64
CA VAL A 16 -7.42 3.92 0.30
C VAL A 16 -6.00 4.24 0.75
N LYS A 17 -5.27 5.11 0.05
CA LYS A 17 -3.88 5.50 0.39
C LYS A 17 -3.78 6.01 1.83
N GLY A 18 -4.74 6.83 2.27
CA GLY A 18 -4.77 7.36 3.62
C GLY A 18 -4.97 6.26 4.67
N LEU A 19 -5.91 5.34 4.42
CA LEU A 19 -6.20 4.21 5.31
C LEU A 19 -4.99 3.28 5.42
N LEU A 20 -4.33 2.98 4.30
CA LEU A 20 -3.12 2.17 4.28
C LEU A 20 -1.97 2.85 5.02
N LEU A 21 -1.80 4.17 4.85
CA LEU A 21 -0.75 4.91 5.55
C LEU A 21 -0.98 4.88 7.06
N GLU A 22 -2.20 5.12 7.52
CA GLU A 22 -2.55 5.04 8.94
C GLU A 22 -2.31 3.63 9.50
N ALA A 23 -2.79 2.60 8.82
CA ALA A 23 -2.64 1.22 9.26
C ALA A 23 -1.15 0.82 9.37
N LEU A 24 -0.35 1.12 8.35
CA LEU A 24 1.04 0.72 8.31
C LEU A 24 1.95 1.60 9.18
N SER A 25 1.60 2.87 9.44
CA SER A 25 2.44 3.78 10.24
C SER A 25 2.59 3.37 11.71
N THR A 26 1.72 2.49 12.20
CA THR A 26 1.81 1.93 13.55
C THR A 26 2.83 0.80 13.67
N LEU A 27 3.40 0.34 12.56
CA LEU A 27 4.39 -0.72 12.53
C LEU A 27 5.79 -0.16 12.80
N ASP A 28 6.48 -0.71 13.80
CA ASP A 28 7.86 -0.33 14.12
C ASP A 28 8.85 -1.38 13.64
N TYR A 29 9.47 -1.11 12.49
CA TYR A 29 10.36 -2.05 11.80
C TYR A 29 11.81 -1.56 11.71
N ASN A 30 12.22 -0.56 12.49
CA ASN A 30 13.45 0.21 12.24
C ASN A 30 13.44 0.98 10.89
N TYR A 31 12.29 1.07 10.24
CA TYR A 31 12.05 1.90 9.07
C TYR A 31 10.97 2.95 9.38
N ILE A 32 10.96 4.01 8.58
CA ILE A 32 9.94 5.06 8.58
C ILE A 32 9.26 5.02 7.22
N ILE A 33 7.95 4.80 7.18
CA ILE A 33 7.18 4.90 5.94
C ILE A 33 7.23 6.35 5.45
N LYS A 34 7.73 6.55 4.24
CA LYS A 34 7.83 7.86 3.58
C LYS A 34 6.70 8.11 2.61
N GLY A 35 6.18 7.05 2.00
CA GLY A 35 5.10 7.17 1.06
C GLY A 35 4.45 5.81 0.80
N ILE A 36 3.18 5.87 0.45
CA ILE A 36 2.45 4.78 -0.14
C ILE A 36 1.89 5.30 -1.46
N ASP A 37 2.03 4.50 -2.50
CA ASP A 37 1.41 4.73 -3.79
C ASP A 37 0.48 3.56 -4.12
N VAL A 38 -0.65 3.87 -4.74
CA VAL A 38 -1.70 2.89 -5.04
C VAL A 38 -2.12 3.09 -6.49
N GLU A 39 -1.89 2.07 -7.31
CA GLU A 39 -2.28 2.06 -8.73
C GLU A 39 -3.35 0.99 -8.95
N ARG A 40 -4.49 1.37 -9.54
CA ARG A 40 -5.53 0.44 -9.99
C ARG A 40 -5.37 0.15 -11.47
N GLY A 41 -5.06 -1.08 -11.80
CA GLY A 41 -5.16 -1.63 -13.15
C GLY A 41 -6.52 -2.27 -13.41
N GLU A 42 -6.73 -2.77 -14.63
CA GLU A 42 -7.98 -3.43 -15.03
C GLU A 42 -8.31 -4.67 -14.19
N ASN A 43 -7.29 -5.43 -13.76
CA ASN A 43 -7.44 -6.67 -12.99
C ASN A 43 -6.41 -6.80 -11.85
N GLU A 44 -5.75 -5.71 -11.48
CA GLU A 44 -4.76 -5.70 -10.41
C GLU A 44 -4.81 -4.41 -9.61
N LEU A 45 -4.50 -4.51 -8.32
CA LEU A 45 -4.19 -3.38 -7.46
C LEU A 45 -2.73 -3.48 -7.07
N ARG A 46 -1.97 -2.44 -7.37
CA ARG A 46 -0.58 -2.33 -6.96
C ARG A 46 -0.48 -1.36 -5.79
N VAL A 47 0.14 -1.80 -4.70
CA VAL A 47 0.46 -0.96 -3.53
C VAL A 47 1.97 -0.93 -3.39
N SER A 48 2.55 0.26 -3.51
CA SER A 48 3.98 0.48 -3.35
C SER A 48 4.23 1.21 -2.03
N VAL A 49 5.03 0.62 -1.14
CA VAL A 49 5.40 1.19 0.16
C VAL A 49 6.88 1.57 0.13
N VAL A 50 7.15 2.86 0.32
CA VAL A 50 8.52 3.39 0.39
C VAL A 50 8.89 3.63 1.84
N MET A 51 10.00 3.05 2.26
CA MET A 51 10.46 3.03 3.64
C MET A 51 11.89 3.53 3.75
N LYS A 52 12.11 4.58 4.56
CA LYS A 52 13.43 5.08 4.89
C LYS A 52 13.99 4.32 6.10
N PRO A 53 15.20 3.76 6.04
CA PRO A 53 15.83 3.16 7.22
C PRO A 53 16.08 4.21 8.32
N ARG A 54 15.89 3.83 9.60
CA ARG A 54 16.22 4.70 10.75
C ARG A 54 17.72 4.76 11.04
N ARG A 55 18.48 3.77 10.57
CA ARG A 55 19.93 3.61 10.75
C ARG A 55 20.51 2.95 9.50
N ASP A 56 21.79 3.16 9.23
CA ASP A 56 22.44 2.68 8.00
C ASP A 56 22.54 1.16 7.90
N ASP A 57 22.50 0.46 9.04
CA ASP A 57 22.54 -1.00 9.17
C ASP A 57 21.15 -1.63 9.34
N ALA A 58 20.07 -0.87 9.10
CA ALA A 58 18.72 -1.37 9.26
C ALA A 58 18.47 -2.58 8.34
N THR A 59 17.87 -3.60 8.92
CA THR A 59 17.42 -4.80 8.21
C THR A 59 15.94 -5.01 8.47
N ILE A 60 15.24 -5.60 7.49
CA ILE A 60 13.86 -6.03 7.64
C ILE A 60 13.80 -7.54 7.45
N SER A 61 13.09 -8.23 8.34
CA SER A 61 12.85 -9.66 8.17
C SER A 61 11.69 -9.88 7.20
N THR A 62 11.72 -11.00 6.49
CA THR A 62 10.63 -11.41 5.59
C THR A 62 9.28 -11.45 6.31
N TRP A 63 9.25 -11.84 7.58
CA TRP A 63 8.02 -11.85 8.39
C TRP A 63 7.36 -10.47 8.50
N ARG A 64 8.14 -9.38 8.55
CA ARG A 64 7.56 -8.02 8.56
C ARG A 64 6.98 -7.62 7.20
N ILE A 65 7.55 -8.13 6.10
CA ILE A 65 6.99 -7.93 4.77
C ILE A 65 5.63 -8.61 4.63
N ILE A 66 5.51 -9.82 5.19
CA ILE A 66 4.24 -10.59 5.21
C ILE A 66 3.22 -9.91 6.14
N GLU A 67 3.63 -9.45 7.33
CA GLU A 67 2.72 -8.73 8.24
C GLU A 67 2.16 -7.44 7.60
N MET A 68 2.97 -6.71 6.82
CA MET A 68 2.47 -5.58 6.04
C MET A 68 1.45 -6.01 4.99
N GLU A 69 1.68 -7.12 4.31
CA GLU A 69 0.76 -7.69 3.33
C GLU A 69 -0.61 -8.00 3.95
N GLU A 70 -0.61 -8.74 5.06
CA GLU A 70 -1.82 -9.10 5.82
C GLU A 70 -2.59 -7.84 6.28
N ARG A 71 -1.86 -6.79 6.65
CA ARG A 71 -2.47 -5.55 7.08
C ARG A 71 -3.07 -4.76 5.91
N ILE A 72 -2.40 -4.75 4.77
CA ILE A 72 -2.92 -4.15 3.54
C ILE A 72 -4.18 -4.91 3.11
N THR A 73 -4.16 -6.23 3.05
CA THR A 73 -5.32 -7.03 2.65
C THR A 73 -6.48 -6.90 3.62
N SER A 74 -6.21 -6.85 4.93
CA SER A 74 -7.23 -6.60 5.95
C SER A 74 -7.92 -5.23 5.77
N VAL A 75 -7.16 -4.16 5.55
CA VAL A 75 -7.72 -2.81 5.32
C VAL A 75 -8.55 -2.75 4.03
N LEU A 76 -8.12 -3.48 3.00
CA LEU A 76 -8.75 -3.46 1.68
C LEU A 76 -9.85 -4.52 1.50
N GLY A 77 -10.06 -5.40 2.49
CA GLY A 77 -10.99 -6.52 2.38
C GLY A 77 -10.62 -7.52 1.29
N LEU A 78 -9.32 -7.72 1.06
CA LEU A 78 -8.78 -8.65 0.06
C LEU A 78 -8.41 -9.99 0.69
N GLU A 79 -8.45 -11.07 -0.07
CA GLU A 79 -7.88 -12.34 0.37
C GLU A 79 -6.34 -12.31 0.27
N PRO A 80 -5.60 -12.76 1.31
CA PRO A 80 -4.13 -12.76 1.34
C PRO A 80 -3.48 -13.50 0.16
N ASP A 81 -4.10 -14.58 -0.30
CA ASP A 81 -3.53 -15.52 -1.28
C ASP A 81 -3.43 -14.96 -2.72
N LEU A 82 -3.83 -13.70 -2.92
CA LEU A 82 -3.90 -13.07 -4.24
C LEU A 82 -2.75 -12.12 -4.54
N SER A 83 -1.79 -11.97 -3.63
CA SER A 83 -0.69 -11.01 -3.79
C SER A 83 0.60 -11.62 -4.34
N HIS A 84 1.36 -10.80 -5.06
CA HIS A 84 2.79 -11.01 -5.31
C HIS A 84 3.57 -9.83 -4.76
N SER A 85 4.56 -10.12 -3.92
CA SER A 85 5.42 -9.12 -3.29
C SER A 85 6.77 -9.03 -4.00
N ARG A 86 7.21 -7.82 -4.31
CA ARG A 86 8.57 -7.52 -4.81
C ARG A 86 9.25 -6.57 -3.84
N VAL A 87 10.50 -6.86 -3.52
CA VAL A 87 11.32 -6.03 -2.64
C VAL A 87 12.50 -5.49 -3.44
N GLY A 88 12.74 -4.20 -3.34
CA GLY A 88 13.86 -3.52 -3.99
C GLY A 88 14.37 -2.35 -3.15
N VAL A 89 15.40 -1.69 -3.65
CA VAL A 89 15.97 -0.50 -3.04
C VAL A 89 15.94 0.62 -4.08
N THR A 90 15.44 1.79 -3.71
CA THR A 90 15.42 2.96 -4.59
C THR A 90 16.84 3.52 -4.77
N PRO A 91 17.11 4.33 -5.81
CA PRO A 91 18.41 4.98 -5.99
C PRO A 91 18.87 5.79 -4.77
N GLU A 92 17.93 6.34 -3.99
CA GLU A 92 18.17 7.11 -2.77
C GLU A 92 18.42 6.23 -1.53
N GLY A 93 18.46 4.91 -1.68
CA GLY A 93 18.71 3.96 -0.60
C GLY A 93 17.48 3.64 0.26
N PHE A 94 16.27 3.94 -0.21
CA PHE A 94 15.04 3.57 0.51
C PHE A 94 14.61 2.17 0.14
N LEU A 95 14.03 1.44 1.10
CA LEU A 95 13.41 0.17 0.84
C LEU A 95 12.08 0.39 0.13
N LEU A 96 11.89 -0.26 -1.02
CA LEU A 96 10.64 -0.26 -1.77
C LEU A 96 10.04 -1.65 -1.71
N VAL A 97 8.80 -1.74 -1.24
CA VAL A 97 8.03 -2.99 -1.24
C VAL A 97 6.80 -2.78 -2.10
N VAL A 98 6.64 -3.62 -3.12
CA VAL A 98 5.53 -3.55 -4.07
C VAL A 98 4.69 -4.80 -3.93
N TYR A 99 3.43 -4.62 -3.56
CA TYR A 99 2.41 -5.66 -3.49
C TYR A 99 1.52 -5.55 -4.72
N VAL A 100 1.35 -6.66 -5.45
CA VAL A 100 0.46 -6.74 -6.61
C VAL A 100 -0.65 -7.72 -6.28
N PHE A 101 -1.83 -7.21 -5.96
CA PHE A 101 -3.02 -8.00 -5.69
C PHE A 101 -3.78 -8.25 -6.99
N ARG A 102 -3.93 -9.52 -7.37
CA ARG A 102 -4.77 -9.88 -8.51
C ARG A 102 -6.23 -9.82 -8.11
N ILE A 103 -6.97 -8.99 -8.81
CA ILE A 103 -8.39 -8.78 -8.57
C ILE A 103 -9.16 -9.65 -9.55
N ARG A 104 -9.59 -10.84 -9.11
CA ARG A 104 -10.65 -11.57 -9.81
C ARG A 104 -11.98 -11.11 -9.21
N GLY A 105 -12.66 -10.18 -9.88
CA GLY A 105 -14.07 -9.88 -9.60
C GLY A 105 -14.38 -8.79 -8.56
N ILE A 106 -13.47 -7.89 -8.20
CA ILE A 106 -13.88 -6.65 -7.51
C ILE A 106 -14.46 -5.72 -8.57
N ARG A 107 -15.79 -5.59 -8.58
CA ARG A 107 -16.43 -4.46 -9.23
C ARG A 107 -15.96 -3.19 -8.51
N PRO A 108 -15.72 -2.08 -9.24
CA PRO A 108 -15.41 -0.81 -8.60
C PRO A 108 -16.41 -0.55 -7.46
N VAL A 109 -15.92 -0.04 -6.34
CA VAL A 109 -16.80 0.36 -5.23
C VAL A 109 -17.73 1.42 -5.78
N ASP A 110 -18.99 1.06 -6.05
CA ASP A 110 -20.05 2.01 -6.38
C ASP A 110 -20.34 2.81 -5.12
N TYR A 111 -19.67 3.95 -4.99
CA TYR A 111 -19.88 4.88 -3.87
C TYR A 111 -21.32 5.40 -3.79
N GLU A 112 -22.13 5.25 -4.85
CA GLU A 112 -23.54 5.62 -4.86
C GLU A 112 -24.46 4.63 -4.11
N ASN A 113 -24.03 3.38 -3.89
CA ASN A 113 -24.84 2.35 -3.22
C ASN A 113 -24.37 2.03 -1.78
N ALA A 114 -23.28 2.63 -1.32
CA ALA A 114 -22.72 2.36 0.01
C ALA A 114 -23.35 3.18 1.15
N GLY A 115 -24.35 4.03 0.88
CA GLY A 115 -25.12 4.72 1.92
C GLY A 115 -24.29 5.64 2.83
N ILE A 116 -23.30 6.35 2.27
CA ILE A 116 -22.55 7.42 2.95
C ILE A 116 -22.87 8.77 2.28
#